data_AF-A0A067G0X6-F1
#
_entry.id   AF-A0A067G0X6-F1
#
_cell.length_a   1.000
_cell.length_b   1.000
_cell.length_c   1.000
_cell.angle_alpha   90.00
_cell.angle_beta   90.00
_cell.angle_gamma   90.00
#
_symmetry.space_group_name_H-M   'P 1'
#
loop_
_entity.id
_entity.type
_entity.pdbx_description
1 polymer ?
#
loop_
_entity_poly.entity_id
_entity_poly.type
_entity_poly.pdbx_seq_one_letter_code
_entity_poly.pdbx_strand_id
1 'polypeptide(L)'
;RLALKRLVDISMGVITPLSEQLTKPLPHAMVLVNLQELSTGAYKLLPEGTRLVVSLRGDESYEELEILKDIDATMILHDLPFNEDKIGRVQAARRLFEYLSENNLNFPVIHHIQFPNGIHRDDLVIGAGTNVGALLVDGLGDGLLLEAPGQDFDFLRDTSFNLLQGVCLMSIMW
;
A
#
# COMPACT_ATOMS: atom_id res chain seq x y z
N ARG A 1 0.81 24.30 -2.29
CA ARG A 1 -0.45 24.78 -1.66
C ARG A 1 -1.66 24.73 -2.60
N LEU A 2 -1.57 25.22 -3.85
CA LEU A 2 -2.68 25.11 -4.81
C LEU A 2 -2.78 23.70 -5.44
N ALA A 3 -1.65 23.00 -5.59
CA ALA A 3 -1.58 21.68 -6.23
C ALA A 3 -2.37 20.59 -5.47
N LEU A 4 -2.14 20.40 -4.16
CA LEU A 4 -2.85 19.39 -3.37
C LEU A 4 -4.37 19.60 -3.33
N LYS A 5 -4.83 20.85 -3.20
CA LYS A 5 -6.27 21.16 -3.25
C LYS A 5 -6.88 20.86 -4.61
N ARG A 6 -6.16 21.16 -5.71
CA ARG A 6 -6.57 20.78 -7.07
C ARG A 6 -6.62 19.26 -7.25
N LEU A 7 -5.70 18.50 -6.67
CA LEU A 7 -5.70 17.03 -6.76
C LEU A 7 -6.93 16.42 -6.06
N VAL A 8 -7.28 16.92 -4.88
CA VAL A 8 -8.52 16.54 -4.17
C VAL A 8 -9.76 16.92 -4.99
N ASP A 9 -9.80 18.12 -5.57
CA ASP A 9 -10.92 18.59 -6.42
C ASP A 9 -11.04 17.77 -7.73
N ILE A 10 -9.98 17.11 -8.19
CA ILE A 10 -9.96 16.23 -9.39
C ILE A 10 -10.27 14.77 -9.01
N SER A 11 -10.69 14.47 -7.78
CA SER A 11 -10.94 13.11 -7.28
C SER A 11 -9.71 12.19 -7.28
N MET A 12 -8.49 12.75 -7.23
CA MET A 12 -7.33 11.96 -6.84
C MET A 12 -7.33 11.77 -5.33
N GLY A 13 -7.43 10.52 -4.88
CA GLY A 13 -7.31 10.17 -3.46
C GLY A 13 -5.93 10.57 -2.95
N VAL A 14 -5.88 11.57 -2.06
CA VAL A 14 -4.64 11.96 -1.39
C VAL A 14 -4.51 11.13 -0.13
N ILE A 15 -3.42 10.37 -0.01
CA ILE A 15 -3.05 9.68 1.22
C ILE A 15 -2.16 10.61 2.03
N THR A 16 -2.53 10.88 3.27
CA THR A 16 -1.77 11.73 4.20
C THR A 16 -1.41 10.96 5.47
N PRO A 17 -0.20 11.15 6.03
CA PRO A 17 0.13 10.61 7.34
C PRO A 17 -0.83 11.15 8.41
N LEU A 18 -1.12 10.35 9.44
CA LEU A 18 -1.98 10.74 10.55
C LEU A 18 -1.55 12.08 11.20
N SER A 19 -0.26 12.29 11.38
CA SER A 19 0.31 13.52 11.96
C SER A 19 -0.01 14.78 11.15
N GLU A 20 -0.01 14.68 9.81
CA GLU A 20 -0.35 15.81 8.94
C GLU A 20 -1.85 16.10 8.96
N GLN A 21 -2.68 15.07 8.99
CA GLN A 21 -4.13 15.24 9.04
C GLN A 21 -4.61 15.83 10.38
N LEU A 22 -3.96 15.46 11.49
CA LEU A 22 -4.26 16.04 12.81
C LEU A 22 -3.87 17.51 12.93
N THR A 23 -2.80 17.94 12.25
CA THR A 23 -2.36 19.34 12.27
C THR A 23 -3.10 20.20 11.25
N LYS A 24 -3.44 19.66 10.08
CA LYS A 24 -4.13 20.35 8.98
C LYS A 24 -5.07 19.38 8.25
N PRO A 25 -6.32 19.22 8.72
CA PRO A 25 -7.23 18.27 8.11
C PRO A 25 -7.53 18.69 6.66
N LEU A 26 -7.15 17.83 5.71
CA LEU A 26 -7.55 17.97 4.32
C LEU A 26 -8.91 17.29 4.12
N PRO A 27 -9.90 17.99 3.54
CA PRO A 27 -11.18 17.37 3.25
C PRO A 27 -11.00 16.22 2.26
N HIS A 28 -11.62 15.07 2.55
CA HIS A 28 -11.66 13.88 1.69
C HIS A 28 -10.30 13.19 1.47
N ALA A 29 -9.26 13.58 2.22
CA ALA A 29 -8.00 12.84 2.24
C ALA A 29 -8.18 11.50 2.97
N MET A 30 -7.48 10.48 2.48
CA MET A 30 -7.33 9.21 3.15
C MET A 30 -6.17 9.32 4.14
N VAL A 31 -6.31 8.71 5.31
CA VAL A 31 -5.30 8.80 6.36
C VAL A 31 -4.53 7.50 6.45
N LEU A 32 -3.21 7.58 6.25
CA LEU A 32 -2.29 6.48 6.49
C LEU A 32 -2.06 6.33 7.99
N VAL A 33 -2.34 5.14 8.50
CA VAL A 33 -2.15 4.76 9.90
C VAL A 33 -1.33 3.47 9.97
N ASN A 34 -0.38 3.41 10.88
CA ASN A 34 0.32 2.17 11.21
C ASN A 34 -0.36 1.43 12.40
N LEU A 35 0.05 0.19 12.69
CA LEU A 35 -0.51 -0.57 13.81
C LEU A 35 -0.31 0.09 15.20
N GLN A 36 0.76 0.85 15.39
CA GLN A 36 1.00 1.58 16.64
C GLN A 36 0.02 2.76 16.80
N GLU A 37 -0.30 3.44 15.71
CA GLU A 37 -1.28 4.52 15.66
C GLU A 37 -2.72 3.99 15.77
N LEU A 38 -2.96 2.77 15.29
CA LEU A 38 -4.22 2.06 15.51
C LEU A 38 -4.41 1.67 16.98
N SER A 39 -3.38 1.10 17.62
CA SER A 39 -3.47 0.70 19.03
C SER A 39 -3.61 1.89 19.98
N THR A 40 -3.02 3.05 19.65
CA THR A 40 -3.20 4.29 20.41
C THR A 40 -4.59 4.93 20.24
N GLY A 41 -5.37 4.48 19.25
CA GLY A 41 -6.72 5.01 18.99
C GLY A 41 -6.75 6.43 18.44
N ALA A 42 -5.60 6.96 18.00
CA ALA A 42 -5.46 8.32 17.52
C ALA A 42 -6.32 8.61 16.27
N TYR A 43 -6.68 7.56 15.51
CA TYR A 43 -7.62 7.64 14.40
C TYR A 43 -9.04 8.10 14.80
N LYS A 44 -9.45 7.91 16.06
CA LYS A 44 -10.77 8.35 16.57
C LYS A 44 -10.89 9.87 16.72
N LEU A 45 -9.77 10.59 16.69
CA LEU A 45 -9.74 12.06 16.73
C LEU A 45 -10.00 12.69 15.36
N LEU A 46 -10.10 11.88 14.31
CA LEU A 46 -10.36 12.34 12.97
C LEU A 46 -11.85 12.65 12.75
N PRO A 47 -12.18 13.57 11.81
CA PRO A 47 -13.57 13.87 11.47
C PRO A 47 -14.34 12.61 11.02
N GLU A 48 -15.62 12.52 11.39
CA GLU A 48 -16.50 11.44 10.93
C GLU A 48 -16.53 11.35 9.40
N GLY A 49 -16.35 10.14 8.85
CA GLY A 49 -16.28 9.89 7.41
C GLY A 49 -14.86 9.92 6.82
N THR A 50 -13.81 10.03 7.63
CA THR A 50 -12.42 9.90 7.17
C THR A 50 -12.12 8.45 6.77
N ARG A 51 -11.63 8.25 5.54
CA ARG A 51 -11.21 6.93 5.05
C ARG A 51 -9.82 6.59 5.58
N LEU A 52 -9.66 5.36 6.08
CA LEU A 52 -8.40 4.88 6.65
C LEU A 52 -7.66 3.97 5.67
N VAL A 53 -6.35 4.15 5.62
CA VAL A 53 -5.41 3.28 4.90
C VAL A 53 -4.45 2.72 5.94
N VAL A 54 -4.38 1.40 6.07
CA VAL A 54 -3.54 0.77 7.09
C VAL A 54 -2.24 0.31 6.47
N SER A 55 -1.11 0.79 7.00
CA SER A 55 0.22 0.34 6.60
C SER A 55 0.63 -0.89 7.41
N LEU A 56 0.94 -1.99 6.73
CA LEU A 56 1.40 -3.25 7.31
C LEU A 56 2.67 -3.73 6.62
N ARG A 57 3.58 -4.33 7.39
CA ARG A 57 4.83 -4.93 6.90
C ARG A 57 4.67 -6.42 6.56
N GLY A 58 3.71 -7.10 7.17
CA GLY A 58 3.48 -8.55 7.05
C GLY A 58 4.33 -9.42 7.99
N ASP A 59 5.24 -8.81 8.75
CA ASP A 59 6.05 -9.48 9.79
C ASP A 59 5.49 -9.32 11.21
N GLU A 60 4.36 -8.62 11.37
CA GLU A 60 3.73 -8.37 12.67
C GLU A 60 3.06 -9.60 13.27
N SER A 61 2.93 -9.68 14.59
CA SER A 61 2.31 -10.83 15.25
C SER A 61 0.82 -10.94 14.92
N TYR A 62 0.25 -12.16 15.01
CA TYR A 62 -1.18 -12.35 14.77
C TYR A 62 -2.06 -11.60 15.78
N GLU A 63 -1.55 -11.37 16.99
CA GLU A 63 -2.21 -10.56 18.03
C GLU A 63 -2.36 -9.09 17.60
N GLU A 64 -1.32 -8.50 17.00
CA GLU A 64 -1.37 -7.12 16.49
C GLU A 64 -2.35 -6.97 15.32
N LEU A 65 -2.46 -8.02 14.49
CA LEU A 65 -3.37 -8.02 13.34
C LEU A 65 -4.85 -8.13 13.76
N GLU A 66 -5.17 -8.58 14.98
CA GLU A 66 -6.57 -8.67 15.44
C GLU A 66 -7.28 -7.32 15.46
N ILE A 67 -6.51 -6.24 15.66
CA ILE A 67 -7.00 -4.87 15.63
C ILE A 67 -7.66 -4.54 14.28
N LEU A 68 -7.26 -5.21 13.18
CA LEU A 68 -7.84 -5.01 11.85
C LEU A 68 -9.30 -5.45 11.75
N LYS A 69 -9.75 -6.37 12.61
CA LYS A 69 -11.14 -6.87 12.60
C LYS A 69 -12.15 -5.80 13.04
N ASP A 70 -11.72 -4.91 13.92
CA ASP A 70 -12.55 -3.85 14.49
C ASP A 70 -12.50 -2.55 13.66
N ILE A 71 -11.69 -2.50 12.61
CA ILE A 71 -11.44 -1.30 11.81
C ILE A 71 -12.03 -1.45 10.42
N ASP A 72 -12.81 -0.45 10.00
CA ASP A 72 -13.26 -0.32 8.62
C ASP A 72 -12.19 0.38 7.75
N ALA A 73 -11.16 -0.38 7.37
CA ALA A 73 -10.09 0.11 6.51
C ALA A 73 -10.55 0.11 5.04
N THR A 74 -10.26 1.19 4.30
CA THR A 74 -10.56 1.26 2.87
C THR A 74 -9.59 0.41 2.04
N MET A 75 -8.33 0.35 2.46
CA MET A 75 -7.30 -0.49 1.84
C MET A 75 -6.15 -0.70 2.81
N ILE A 76 -5.37 -1.75 2.56
CA ILE A 76 -4.12 -2.05 3.24
C ILE A 76 -2.96 -1.71 2.30
N LEU A 77 -1.95 -1.04 2.83
CA LEU A 77 -0.69 -0.78 2.17
C LEU A 77 0.34 -1.76 2.72
N HIS A 78 0.79 -2.71 1.89
CA HIS A 78 1.87 -3.63 2.24
C HIS A 78 3.22 -2.94 1.99
N ASP A 79 3.75 -2.31 3.03
CA ASP A 79 4.97 -1.51 3.01
C ASP A 79 6.08 -2.21 3.81
N LEU A 80 6.88 -3.01 3.09
CA LEU A 80 8.08 -3.63 3.63
C LEU A 80 9.33 -2.93 3.07
N PRO A 81 10.22 -2.38 3.90
CA PRO A 81 11.43 -1.72 3.41
C PRO A 81 12.26 -2.60 2.47
N PHE A 82 12.79 -2.03 1.39
CA PHE A 82 13.52 -2.78 0.35
C PHE A 82 14.81 -3.44 0.85
N ASN A 83 15.45 -2.87 1.88
CA ASN A 83 16.68 -3.39 2.48
C ASN A 83 16.44 -4.31 3.69
N GLU A 84 15.24 -4.87 3.85
CA GLU A 84 14.96 -5.81 4.95
C GLU A 84 15.50 -7.20 4.63
N ASP A 85 16.64 -7.56 5.24
CA ASP A 85 17.31 -8.85 5.02
C ASP A 85 16.71 -9.99 5.85
N LYS A 86 15.86 -9.69 6.83
CA LYS A 86 15.35 -10.68 7.79
C LYS A 86 14.23 -11.54 7.22
N ILE A 87 13.32 -10.95 6.46
CA ILE A 87 12.13 -11.60 5.93
C ILE A 87 11.93 -11.14 4.49
N GLY A 88 11.85 -12.09 3.57
CA GLY A 88 11.56 -11.78 2.18
C GLY A 88 10.13 -11.24 2.01
N ARG A 89 9.96 -10.22 1.17
CA ARG A 89 8.66 -9.60 0.88
C ARG A 89 7.57 -10.60 0.48
N VAL A 90 7.91 -11.61 -0.31
CA VAL A 90 6.98 -12.67 -0.73
C VAL A 90 6.47 -13.47 0.46
N GLN A 91 7.33 -13.76 1.44
CA GLN A 91 6.96 -14.48 2.65
C GLN A 91 6.07 -13.62 3.56
N ALA A 92 6.43 -12.35 3.77
CA ALA A 92 5.65 -11.41 4.55
C ALA A 92 4.24 -11.20 3.95
N ALA A 93 4.16 -11.02 2.62
CA ALA A 93 2.88 -10.91 1.92
C ALA A 93 2.03 -12.17 2.08
N ARG A 94 2.58 -13.36 1.80
CA ARG A 94 1.82 -14.62 1.91
C ARG A 94 1.24 -14.82 3.30
N ARG A 95 2.04 -14.54 4.34
CA ARG A 95 1.59 -14.63 5.73
C ARG A 95 0.47 -13.63 6.05
N LEU A 96 0.57 -12.40 5.54
CA LEU A 96 -0.48 -11.40 5.69
C LEU A 96 -1.78 -11.87 5.01
N PHE A 97 -1.71 -12.38 3.78
CA PHE A 97 -2.89 -12.88 3.06
C PHE A 97 -3.51 -14.13 3.68
N GLU A 98 -2.70 -15.04 4.22
CA GLU A 98 -3.18 -16.20 4.98
C GLU A 98 -4.02 -15.72 6.17
N TYR A 99 -3.51 -14.77 6.94
CA TYR A 99 -4.26 -14.16 8.05
C TYR A 99 -5.58 -13.51 7.59
N LEU A 100 -5.53 -12.70 6.54
CA LEU A 100 -6.72 -12.02 6.01
C LEU A 100 -7.78 -13.04 5.57
N SER A 101 -7.35 -14.10 4.88
CA SER A 101 -8.22 -15.18 4.40
C SER A 101 -8.85 -15.98 5.54
N GLU A 102 -8.05 -16.40 6.52
CA GLU A 102 -8.52 -17.16 7.70
C GLU A 102 -9.54 -16.39 8.54
N ASN A 103 -9.45 -15.05 8.55
CA ASN A 103 -10.34 -14.18 9.30
C ASN A 103 -11.44 -13.54 8.42
N ASN A 104 -11.59 -13.97 7.16
CA ASN A 104 -12.56 -13.46 6.19
C ASN A 104 -12.51 -11.92 6.01
N LEU A 105 -11.31 -11.34 6.09
CA LEU A 105 -11.06 -9.92 5.90
C LEU A 105 -10.77 -9.63 4.42
N ASN A 106 -11.70 -8.94 3.75
CA ASN A 106 -11.63 -8.68 2.31
C ASN A 106 -11.13 -7.26 1.99
N PHE A 107 -10.05 -6.82 2.63
CA PHE A 107 -9.47 -5.51 2.36
C PHE A 107 -8.64 -5.54 1.07
N PRO A 108 -8.78 -4.52 0.18
CA PRO A 108 -7.87 -4.38 -0.95
C PRO A 108 -6.44 -4.17 -0.46
N VAL A 109 -5.48 -4.94 -0.96
CA VAL A 109 -4.07 -4.85 -0.57
C VAL A 109 -3.24 -4.29 -1.72
N ILE A 110 -2.59 -3.15 -1.49
CA ILE A 110 -1.68 -2.53 -2.44
C ILE A 110 -0.24 -2.80 -2.00
N HIS A 111 0.58 -3.35 -2.88
CA HIS A 111 2.00 -3.53 -2.62
C HIS A 111 2.75 -2.24 -2.85
N HIS A 112 3.33 -1.68 -1.79
CA HIS A 112 4.17 -0.50 -1.87
C HIS A 112 5.63 -0.91 -1.84
N ILE A 113 6.38 -0.56 -2.89
CA ILE A 113 7.82 -0.79 -2.99
C ILE A 113 8.54 0.54 -3.08
N GLN A 114 9.43 0.78 -2.12
CA GLN A 114 10.32 1.92 -2.10
C GLN A 114 11.72 1.49 -2.51
N PHE A 115 12.11 1.78 -3.75
CA PHE A 115 13.45 1.51 -4.24
C PHE A 115 14.47 2.52 -3.72
N PRO A 116 15.73 2.10 -3.56
CA PRO A 116 16.82 3.00 -3.20
C PRO A 116 16.98 4.12 -4.24
N ASN A 117 17.47 5.27 -3.77
CA ASN A 117 17.71 6.42 -4.62
C ASN A 117 18.71 6.10 -5.74
N GLY A 118 18.36 6.43 -6.98
CA GLY A 118 19.22 6.23 -8.14
C GLY A 118 19.37 4.77 -8.59
N ILE A 119 18.43 3.89 -8.22
CA ILE A 119 18.37 2.52 -8.76
C ILE A 119 18.36 2.55 -10.29
N HIS A 120 19.04 1.59 -10.92
CA HIS A 120 19.01 1.45 -12.38
C HIS A 120 17.62 0.99 -12.83
N ARG A 121 17.19 1.42 -14.02
CA ARG A 121 15.85 1.11 -14.55
C ARG A 121 15.62 -0.39 -14.70
N ASP A 122 16.61 -1.12 -15.20
CA ASP A 122 16.50 -2.57 -15.36
C ASP A 122 16.37 -3.28 -14.01
N ASP A 123 17.15 -2.86 -13.01
CA ASP A 123 17.09 -3.42 -11.65
C ASP A 123 15.75 -3.12 -10.98
N LEU A 124 15.17 -1.95 -11.24
CA LEU A 124 13.83 -1.60 -10.79
C LEU A 124 12.78 -2.51 -11.41
N VAL A 125 12.79 -2.70 -12.72
CA VAL A 125 11.83 -3.55 -13.43
C VAL A 125 11.94 -5.00 -12.96
N ILE A 126 13.16 -5.52 -12.87
CA ILE A 126 13.44 -6.87 -12.37
C ILE A 126 13.00 -6.99 -10.92
N GLY A 127 13.40 -6.06 -10.06
CA GLY A 127 13.06 -6.05 -8.63
C GLY A 127 11.55 -5.96 -8.38
N ALA A 128 10.84 -5.13 -9.13
CA ALA A 128 9.38 -5.03 -9.05
C ALA A 128 8.72 -6.35 -9.50
N GLY A 129 9.14 -6.88 -10.65
CA GLY A 129 8.60 -8.12 -11.22
C GLY A 129 8.86 -9.34 -10.33
N THR A 130 10.06 -9.49 -9.78
CA THR A 130 10.40 -10.62 -8.89
C THR A 130 9.67 -10.56 -7.57
N ASN A 131 9.58 -9.38 -6.95
CA ASN A 131 9.03 -9.25 -5.60
C ASN A 131 7.50 -9.18 -5.56
N VAL A 132 6.89 -8.50 -6.54
CA VAL A 132 5.44 -8.29 -6.58
C VAL A 132 4.77 -9.06 -7.70
N GLY A 133 5.44 -9.27 -8.83
CA GLY A 133 4.84 -10.02 -9.94
C GLY A 133 4.40 -11.42 -9.53
N ALA A 134 5.22 -12.16 -8.77
CA ALA A 134 4.85 -13.47 -8.26
C ALA A 134 3.62 -13.44 -7.33
N LEU A 135 3.51 -12.42 -6.47
CA LEU A 135 2.37 -12.26 -5.57
C LEU A 135 1.08 -11.95 -6.33
N LEU A 136 1.16 -11.07 -7.32
CA LEU A 136 0.02 -10.71 -8.16
C LEU A 136 -0.44 -11.89 -9.04
N VAL A 137 0.48 -12.74 -9.53
CA VAL A 137 0.12 -13.98 -10.27
C VAL A 137 -0.65 -14.94 -9.36
N ASP A 138 -0.26 -15.02 -8.09
CA ASP A 138 -0.92 -15.85 -7.08
C ASP A 138 -2.27 -15.25 -6.61
N GLY A 139 -2.67 -14.07 -7.12
CA GLY A 139 -3.87 -13.34 -6.69
C GLY A 139 -3.72 -12.67 -5.32
N LEU A 140 -2.50 -12.57 -4.80
CA LEU A 140 -2.17 -11.99 -3.50
C LEU A 140 -1.83 -10.50 -3.64
N GLY A 141 -2.77 -9.71 -4.14
CA GLY A 141 -2.63 -8.25 -4.26
C GLY A 141 -3.58 -7.64 -5.30
N ASP A 142 -4.07 -6.46 -5.00
CA ASP A 142 -5.03 -5.71 -5.84
C ASP A 142 -4.37 -4.55 -6.59
N GLY A 143 -3.14 -4.19 -6.22
CA GLY A 143 -2.43 -3.07 -6.83
C GLY A 143 -0.96 -2.99 -6.47
N LEU A 144 -0.28 -2.07 -7.16
CA LEU A 144 1.13 -1.81 -7.02
C LEU A 144 1.39 -0.30 -6.94
N LEU A 145 2.18 0.12 -5.96
CA LEU A 145 2.70 1.46 -5.80
C LEU A 145 4.23 1.39 -5.83
N LEU A 146 4.83 1.98 -6.87
CA LEU A 146 6.28 2.06 -7.02
C LEU A 146 6.76 3.47 -6.67
N GLU A 147 7.73 3.53 -5.77
CA GLU A 147 8.48 4.75 -5.47
C GLU A 147 9.95 4.50 -5.73
N ALA A 148 10.56 5.30 -6.60
CA ALA A 148 12.00 5.28 -6.83
C ALA A 148 12.51 6.71 -6.97
N PRO A 149 13.15 7.26 -5.92
CA PRO A 149 13.75 8.58 -6.00
C PRO A 149 14.79 8.64 -7.12
N GLY A 150 14.70 9.68 -7.95
CA GLY A 150 15.60 9.89 -9.09
C GLY A 150 15.17 9.27 -10.41
N GLN A 151 14.03 8.56 -10.45
CA GLN A 151 13.42 8.09 -11.70
C GLN A 151 12.28 9.00 -12.16
N ASP A 152 12.07 9.03 -13.47
CA ASP A 152 10.99 9.82 -14.09
C ASP A 152 9.62 9.22 -13.76
N PHE A 153 8.65 10.08 -13.49
CA PHE A 153 7.30 9.65 -13.14
C PHE A 153 6.62 8.85 -14.27
N ASP A 154 6.84 9.24 -15.54
CA ASP A 154 6.29 8.50 -16.68
C ASP A 154 6.89 7.09 -16.78
N PHE A 155 8.18 6.93 -16.48
CA PHE A 155 8.82 5.61 -16.43
C PHE A 155 8.24 4.73 -15.31
N LEU A 156 8.02 5.28 -14.11
CA LEU A 156 7.41 4.54 -13.00
C LEU A 156 5.97 4.13 -13.34
N ARG A 157 5.21 5.04 -13.94
CA ARG A 157 3.85 4.79 -14.40
C ARG A 157 3.82 3.66 -15.44
N ASP A 158 4.62 3.77 -16.50
CA ASP A 158 4.67 2.80 -17.58
C ASP A 158 5.13 1.43 -17.06
N THR A 159 6.14 1.41 -16.19
CA THR A 159 6.60 0.16 -15.53
C THR A 159 5.48 -0.48 -14.70
N SER A 160 4.75 0.32 -13.92
CA SER A 160 3.64 -0.18 -13.11
C SER A 160 2.52 -0.77 -13.99
N PHE A 161 2.13 -0.07 -15.06
CA PHE A 161 1.12 -0.56 -16.00
C PHE A 161 1.59 -1.82 -16.73
N ASN A 162 2.83 -1.84 -17.23
CA ASN A 162 3.39 -2.99 -17.93
C ASN A 162 3.45 -4.21 -17.00
N LEU A 163 3.78 -4.03 -15.72
CA LEU A 163 3.81 -5.10 -14.74
C LEU A 163 2.40 -5.63 -14.46
N LEU A 164 1.43 -4.74 -14.22
CA LEU A 164 0.03 -5.13 -14.01
C LEU A 164 -0.58 -5.83 -15.24
N GLN A 165 -0.24 -5.38 -16.44
CA GLN A 165 -0.65 -6.02 -17.70
C GLN A 165 0.03 -7.37 -17.90
N GLY A 166 1.33 -7.48 -17.60
CA GLY A 166 2.13 -8.69 -17.78
C GLY A 166 1.75 -9.82 -16.82
N VAL A 167 1.21 -9.49 -15.65
CA VAL A 167 0.76 -10.45 -14.64
C VAL A 167 -0.66 -10.97 -14.90
N CYS A 168 -1.31 -10.58 -16.00
CA CYS A 168 -2.68 -11.00 -16.35
C CYS A 168 -3.71 -10.72 -15.22
N LEU A 169 -3.64 -9.54 -14.60
CA LEU A 169 -4.77 -9.00 -13.81
C LEU A 169 -5.90 -8.43 -14.70
N MET A 170 -5.74 -8.46 -16.03
CA MET A 170 -6.87 -8.33 -16.95
C MET A 170 -7.53 -9.69 -17.10
N SER A 171 -8.50 -9.98 -16.23
CA SER A 171 -9.34 -11.17 -16.35
C SER A 171 -9.84 -11.31 -17.78
N ILE A 172 -9.49 -12.44 -18.39
CA ILE A 172 -10.28 -13.06 -19.44
C ILE A 172 -11.68 -13.25 -18.87
N MET A 173 -12.58 -12.35 -19.26
CA MET A 173 -14.01 -12.60 -19.34
C MET A 173 -14.40 -12.37 -20.81
N TRP A 174 -14.49 -13.48 -21.54
CA TRP A 174 -15.43 -13.65 -22.65
C TRP A 174 -16.47 -14.67 -22.20
#